data_AF-N6W200-F1
#
_entry.id   AF-N6W200-F1
#
_cell.length_a   1.000
_cell.length_b   1.000
_cell.length_c   1.000
_cell.angle_alpha   90.00
_cell.angle_beta   90.00
_cell.angle_gamma   90.00
#
_symmetry.space_group_name_H-M   'P 1'
#
loop_
_entity.id
_entity.type
_entity.pdbx_description
1 polymer ?
#
loop_
_entity_poly.entity_id
_entity_poly.type
_entity_poly.pdbx_seq_one_letter_code
_entity_poly.pdbx_strand_id
1 'polypeptide(L)'
;MDRMLLLLVVLNGLALGWMLWRTHRNERRLGLLNRRLVSVEDPQRKQQFEFIEADNRRKLLRESVDTSTSAIELIHRAVTTTTFEAIDRLSRSERLRENNLRAREIHDDATRNVYRSIRIANRHVHAVANAIIAINRKRRNGNDRNDD
;
A
#
# COMPACT_ATOMS: atom_id res chain seq x y z
N MET A 1 -28.97 36.53 -64.88
CA MET A 1 -27.90 35.77 -64.20
C MET A 1 -27.75 36.18 -62.75
N ASP A 2 -27.89 37.47 -62.42
CA ASP A 2 -27.72 38.00 -61.05
C ASP A 2 -28.65 37.40 -59.99
N ARG A 3 -29.90 37.07 -60.34
CA ARG A 3 -30.85 36.40 -59.41
C ARG A 3 -30.41 34.98 -59.03
N MET A 4 -29.73 34.25 -59.92
CA MET A 4 -29.18 32.93 -59.60
C MET A 4 -27.94 33.04 -58.72
N LEU A 5 -27.09 34.04 -58.94
CA LEU A 5 -25.94 34.30 -58.08
C LEU A 5 -26.37 34.67 -56.66
N LEU A 6 -27.41 35.50 -56.51
CA LEU A 6 -27.98 35.84 -55.20
C LEU A 6 -28.55 34.61 -54.48
N LEU A 7 -29.27 33.73 -55.18
CA LEU A 7 -29.77 32.48 -54.60
C LEU A 7 -28.64 31.55 -54.14
N LEU A 8 -27.56 31.47 -54.91
CA LEU A 8 -26.38 30.68 -54.57
C LEU A 8 -25.69 31.21 -53.30
N VAL A 9 -25.57 32.53 -53.17
CA VAL A 9 -24.99 33.17 -51.97
C VAL A 9 -25.85 32.92 -50.73
N VAL A 10 -27.17 33.04 -50.84
CA VAL A 10 -28.10 32.77 -49.73
C VAL A 10 -28.06 31.29 -49.33
N LEU A 11 -28.02 30.37 -50.29
CA LEU A 11 -27.94 28.93 -50.02
C LEU A 11 -26.62 28.57 -49.32
N ASN A 12 -25.49 29.13 -49.75
CA ASN A 12 -24.20 28.93 -49.10
C ASN A 12 -24.17 29.53 -47.69
N GLY A 13 -24.75 30.72 -47.50
CA GLY A 13 -24.86 31.34 -46.18
C GLY A 13 -25.69 30.50 -45.19
N LEU A 14 -26.82 29.95 -45.65
CA LEU A 14 -27.64 29.04 -44.85
C LEU A 14 -26.92 27.73 -44.53
N ALA A 15 -26.20 27.15 -45.50
CA ALA A 15 -25.42 25.93 -45.30
C ALA A 15 -24.28 26.13 -44.27
N LEU A 16 -23.54 27.24 -44.38
CA LEU A 16 -22.48 27.61 -43.43
C LEU A 16 -23.06 27.88 -42.03
N GLY A 17 -24.16 28.63 -41.94
CA GLY A 17 -24.84 28.89 -40.66
C GLY A 17 -25.33 27.61 -39.98
N TRP A 18 -25.91 26.68 -40.75
CA TRP A 18 -26.33 25.38 -40.24
C TRP A 18 -25.16 24.51 -39.80
N MET A 19 -24.05 24.53 -40.55
CA MET A 19 -22.82 23.80 -40.21
C MET A 19 -22.20 24.33 -38.92
N LEU A 20 -22.07 25.65 -38.77
CA LEU A 20 -21.57 26.31 -37.56
C LEU A 20 -22.46 26.04 -36.34
N TRP A 21 -23.77 26.06 -36.51
CA TRP A 21 -24.70 25.73 -35.44
C TRP A 21 -24.60 24.26 -35.02
N ARG A 22 -24.42 23.35 -35.99
CA ARG A 22 -24.26 21.92 -35.75
C ARG A 22 -22.93 21.60 -35.08
N THR A 23 -21.82 22.24 -35.48
CA THR A 23 -20.52 22.06 -34.83
C THR A 23 -20.56 22.55 -33.39
N HIS A 24 -21.10 23.74 -33.12
CA HIS A 24 -21.26 24.23 -31.75
C HIS A 24 -22.15 23.33 -30.88
N ARG A 25 -23.21 22.74 -31.44
CA ARG A 25 -24.02 21.75 -30.72
C ARG A 25 -23.24 20.47 -30.42
N ASN A 26 -22.41 20.01 -31.34
CA ASN A 26 -21.57 18.84 -31.15
C ASN A 26 -20.46 19.08 -30.13
N GLU A 27 -19.77 20.22 -30.16
CA GLU A 27 -18.76 20.60 -29.18
C GLU A 27 -19.32 20.62 -27.76
N ARG A 28 -20.51 21.20 -27.57
CA ARG A 28 -21.19 21.20 -26.26
C ARG A 28 -21.50 19.78 -25.78
N ARG A 29 -21.96 18.90 -26.67
CA ARG A 29 -22.24 17.50 -26.35
C ARG A 29 -20.98 16.73 -26.00
N LEU A 30 -19.89 16.92 -26.76
CA LEU A 30 -18.59 16.31 -26.49
C LEU A 30 -17.99 16.80 -25.16
N GLY A 31 -18.11 18.10 -24.86
CA GLY A 31 -17.66 18.66 -23.58
C GLY A 31 -18.40 18.07 -22.38
N LEU A 32 -19.72 17.87 -22.49
CA LEU A 32 -20.52 17.19 -21.46
C LEU A 32 -20.14 15.72 -21.31
N LEU A 33 -19.90 15.01 -22.43
CA LEU A 33 -19.48 13.61 -22.40
C LEU A 33 -18.11 13.44 -21.74
N ASN A 34 -17.18 14.32 -22.08
CA ASN A 34 -15.83 14.32 -21.51
C ASN A 34 -15.86 14.60 -20.01
N ARG A 35 -16.66 15.56 -19.55
CA ARG A 35 -16.85 15.82 -18.11
C ARG A 35 -17.42 14.61 -17.38
N ARG A 36 -18.39 13.90 -17.99
CA ARG A 36 -18.94 12.67 -17.42
C ARG A 36 -17.90 11.56 -17.35
N LEU A 37 -17.12 11.37 -18.42
CA LEU A 37 -16.02 10.40 -18.44
C LEU A 37 -15.01 10.68 -17.34
N VAL A 38 -14.53 11.93 -17.23
CA VAL A 38 -13.61 12.34 -16.15
C VAL A 38 -14.23 12.11 -14.78
N SER A 39 -15.52 12.42 -14.57
CA SER A 39 -16.19 12.22 -13.28
C SER A 39 -16.35 10.74 -12.88
N VAL A 40 -16.32 9.82 -13.86
CA VAL A 40 -16.38 8.36 -13.61
C VAL A 40 -14.98 7.77 -13.47
N GLU A 41 -14.01 8.29 -14.23
CA GLU A 41 -12.62 7.85 -14.17
C GLU A 41 -11.95 8.25 -12.85
N ASP A 42 -12.26 9.44 -12.33
CA ASP A 42 -11.69 9.98 -11.10
C ASP A 42 -11.95 9.09 -9.84
N PRO A 43 -13.18 8.65 -9.52
CA PRO A 43 -13.42 7.77 -8.38
C PRO A 43 -12.76 6.40 -8.52
N GLN A 44 -12.73 5.83 -9.74
CA GLN A 44 -12.07 4.54 -9.98
C GLN A 44 -10.55 4.65 -9.80
N ARG A 45 -9.93 5.68 -10.38
CA ARG A 45 -8.50 5.95 -10.22
C ARG A 45 -8.16 6.24 -8.77
N LYS A 46 -8.97 7.05 -8.08
CA LYS A 46 -8.82 7.33 -6.65
C LYS A 46 -8.86 6.05 -5.82
N GLN A 47 -9.83 5.17 -6.07
CA GLN A 47 -9.93 3.89 -5.37
C GLN A 47 -8.70 2.99 -5.60
N GLN A 48 -8.15 2.98 -6.82
CA GLN A 48 -6.91 2.26 -7.13
C GLN A 48 -5.71 2.86 -6.40
N PHE A 49 -5.59 4.18 -6.37
CA PHE A 49 -4.54 4.87 -5.63
C PHE A 49 -4.62 4.61 -4.12
N GLU A 50 -5.81 4.71 -3.53
CA GLU A 50 -6.03 4.38 -2.11
C GLU A 50 -5.65 2.92 -1.80
N PHE A 51 -5.92 1.99 -2.72
CA PHE A 51 -5.50 0.60 -2.56
C PHE A 51 -3.98 0.44 -2.59
N ILE A 52 -3.30 1.06 -3.56
CA ILE A 52 -1.83 1.03 -3.67
C ILE A 52 -1.19 1.66 -2.44
N GLU A 53 -1.71 2.80 -1.97
CA GLU A 53 -1.23 3.48 -0.78
C GLU A 53 -1.40 2.60 0.48
N ALA A 54 -2.57 1.97 0.63
CA ALA A 54 -2.82 1.04 1.73
C ALA A 54 -1.88 -0.18 1.70
N ASP A 55 -1.59 -0.71 0.51
CA ASP A 55 -0.65 -1.83 0.35
C ASP A 55 0.80 -1.40 0.68
N ASN A 56 1.23 -0.25 0.18
CA ASN A 56 2.53 0.33 0.48
C ASN A 56 2.72 0.57 1.99
N ARG A 57 1.72 1.16 2.65
CA ARG A 57 1.75 1.37 4.12
C ARG A 57 1.90 0.04 4.87
N ARG A 58 1.23 -1.04 4.43
CA ARG A 58 1.38 -2.36 5.07
C ARG A 58 2.77 -2.94 4.87
N LYS A 59 3.33 -2.81 3.66
CA LYS A 59 4.69 -3.28 3.37
C LYS A 59 5.71 -2.56 4.24
N LEU A 60 5.59 -1.24 4.37
CA LEU A 60 6.45 -0.42 5.23
C LEU A 60 6.31 -0.81 6.71
N LEU A 61 5.09 -1.02 7.20
CA LEU A 61 4.87 -1.48 8.58
C LEU A 61 5.51 -2.84 8.85
N ARG A 62 5.37 -3.78 7.93
CA ARG A 62 6.00 -5.11 8.04
C ARG A 62 7.52 -5.01 8.08
N GLU A 63 8.09 -4.26 7.14
CA GLU A 63 9.54 -4.05 7.07
C GLU A 63 10.07 -3.34 8.32
N SER A 64 9.34 -2.36 8.85
CA SER A 64 9.68 -1.68 10.10
C SER A 64 9.69 -2.64 11.28
N VAL A 65 8.66 -3.47 11.45
CA VAL A 65 8.58 -4.45 12.55
C VAL A 65 9.70 -5.50 12.45
N ASP A 66 9.96 -6.02 11.25
CA ASP A 66 11.04 -7.00 11.01
C ASP A 66 12.43 -6.37 11.29
N THR A 67 12.64 -5.13 10.83
CA THR A 67 13.88 -4.38 11.07
C THR A 67 14.08 -4.07 12.56
N SER A 68 13.05 -3.58 13.25
CA SER A 68 13.10 -3.30 14.68
C SER A 68 13.36 -4.55 15.51
N THR A 69 12.72 -5.67 15.18
CA THR A 69 12.98 -6.96 15.84
C THR A 69 14.44 -7.36 15.71
N SER A 70 15.01 -7.21 14.51
CA SER A 70 16.42 -7.53 14.23
C SER A 70 17.38 -6.57 14.95
N ALA A 71 17.04 -5.28 15.02
CA ALA A 71 17.83 -4.28 15.74
C ALA A 71 17.87 -4.57 17.25
N ILE A 72 16.73 -4.95 17.84
CA ILE A 72 16.65 -5.33 19.24
C ILE A 72 17.45 -6.62 19.50
N GLU A 73 17.36 -7.61 18.61
CA GLU A 73 18.17 -8.84 18.67
C GLU A 73 19.68 -8.54 18.68
N LEU A 74 20.11 -7.58 17.85
CA LEU A 74 21.51 -7.14 17.80
C LEU A 74 21.94 -6.46 19.10
N ILE A 75 21.12 -5.52 19.62
CA ILE A 75 21.41 -4.80 20.87
C ILE A 75 21.47 -5.79 22.04
N HIS A 76 20.49 -6.69 22.13
CA HIS A 76 20.44 -7.74 23.16
C HIS A 76 21.72 -8.57 23.12
N ARG A 77 22.10 -9.06 21.92
CA ARG A 77 23.33 -9.85 21.75
C ARG A 77 24.58 -9.09 22.16
N ALA A 78 24.68 -7.80 21.86
CA ALA A 78 25.81 -6.96 22.26
C ALA A 78 25.92 -6.87 23.79
N VAL A 79 24.82 -6.50 24.47
CA VAL A 79 24.77 -6.39 25.93
C VAL A 79 25.10 -7.72 26.60
N THR A 80 24.51 -8.82 26.14
CA THR A 80 24.74 -10.13 26.73
C THR A 80 26.18 -10.61 26.48
N THR A 81 26.74 -10.39 25.29
CA THR A 81 28.13 -10.76 24.98
C THR A 81 29.10 -10.02 25.90
N THR A 82 28.92 -8.70 26.07
CA THR A 82 29.74 -7.90 26.99
C THR A 82 29.61 -8.39 28.44
N THR A 83 28.42 -8.80 28.86
CA THR A 83 28.16 -9.33 30.21
C THR A 83 28.86 -10.68 30.43
N PHE A 84 28.60 -11.63 29.51
CA PHE A 84 29.44 -12.75 29.09
C PHE A 84 30.92 -12.61 29.44
N GLU A 85 31.56 -11.72 28.69
CA GLU A 85 33.00 -11.52 28.72
C GLU A 85 33.48 -10.87 30.02
N ALA A 86 32.69 -9.95 30.59
CA ALA A 86 33.03 -9.33 31.86
C ALA A 86 33.08 -10.37 33.00
N ILE A 87 32.08 -11.27 33.07
CA ILE A 87 32.07 -12.34 34.07
C ILE A 87 33.23 -13.30 33.86
N ASP A 88 33.54 -13.67 32.61
CA ASP A 88 34.67 -14.56 32.32
C ASP A 88 36.02 -13.94 32.75
N ARG A 89 36.23 -12.65 32.46
CA ARG A 89 37.47 -11.93 32.83
C ARG A 89 37.61 -11.69 34.33
N LEU A 90 36.51 -11.50 35.05
CA LEU A 90 36.52 -11.27 36.50
C LEU A 90 36.56 -12.58 37.31
N SER A 91 36.28 -13.71 36.66
CA SER A 91 36.27 -15.01 37.31
C SER A 91 37.68 -15.47 37.69
N ARG A 92 37.88 -15.76 38.99
CA ARG A 92 39.14 -16.32 39.52
C ARG A 92 39.14 -17.85 39.60
N SER A 93 38.00 -18.49 39.33
CA SER A 93 37.82 -19.95 39.47
C SER A 93 37.42 -20.57 38.14
N GLU A 94 38.09 -21.67 37.78
CA GLU A 94 37.74 -22.44 36.58
C GLU A 94 36.28 -22.92 36.61
N ARG A 95 35.79 -23.29 37.78
CA ARG A 95 34.39 -23.70 38.00
C ARG A 95 33.39 -22.59 37.71
N LEU A 96 33.76 -21.34 38.01
CA LEU A 96 32.94 -20.17 37.68
C LEU A 96 32.97 -19.86 36.18
N ARG A 97 34.11 -20.07 35.50
CA ARG A 97 34.21 -19.92 34.04
C ARG A 97 33.37 -20.98 33.32
N GLU A 98 33.45 -22.23 33.74
CA GLU A 98 32.65 -23.32 33.19
C GLU A 98 31.14 -23.07 33.37
N ASN A 99 30.72 -22.64 34.57
CA ASN A 99 29.34 -22.26 34.83
C ASN A 99 28.88 -21.08 33.96
N ASN A 100 29.75 -20.08 33.75
CA ASN A 100 29.48 -18.93 32.89
C ASN A 100 29.27 -19.36 31.43
N LEU A 101 30.08 -20.28 30.91
CA LEU A 101 29.93 -20.85 29.57
C LEU A 101 28.58 -21.58 29.42
N ARG A 102 28.23 -22.44 30.39
CA ARG A 102 26.93 -23.15 30.37
C ARG A 102 25.76 -22.17 30.44
N ALA A 103 25.84 -21.15 31.29
CA ALA A 103 24.82 -20.12 31.39
C ALA A 103 24.66 -19.35 30.07
N ARG A 104 25.76 -19.07 29.37
CA ARG A 104 25.75 -18.45 28.05
C ARG A 104 25.08 -19.33 27.00
N GLU A 105 25.38 -20.62 26.96
CA GLU A 105 24.74 -21.55 26.02
C GLU A 105 23.23 -21.63 26.23
N ILE A 106 22.79 -21.76 27.48
CA ILE A 106 21.37 -21.78 27.84
C ILE A 106 20.69 -20.45 27.46
N HIS A 107 21.34 -19.33 27.76
CA HIS A 107 20.82 -18.01 27.40
C HIS A 107 20.69 -17.86 25.88
N ASP A 108 21.70 -18.27 25.11
CA ASP A 108 21.71 -18.15 23.65
C ASP A 108 20.63 -19.02 23.00
N ASP A 109 20.38 -20.22 23.52
CA ASP A 109 19.28 -21.08 23.06
C ASP A 109 17.90 -20.47 23.39
N ALA A 110 17.70 -20.03 24.63
CA ALA A 110 16.47 -19.35 25.04
C ALA A 110 16.21 -18.09 24.21
N THR A 111 17.25 -17.28 24.00
CA THR A 111 17.19 -16.06 23.18
C THR A 111 16.76 -16.36 21.75
N ARG A 112 17.35 -17.39 21.13
CA ARG A 112 16.98 -17.83 19.78
C ARG A 112 15.51 -18.23 19.69
N ASN A 113 15.02 -18.96 20.69
CA ASN A 113 13.62 -19.38 20.75
C ASN A 113 12.66 -18.18 20.93
N VAL A 114 13.03 -17.20 21.75
CA VAL A 114 12.26 -15.96 21.95
C VAL A 114 12.14 -15.18 20.64
N TYR A 115 13.27 -14.86 19.99
CA TYR A 115 13.22 -14.08 18.74
C TYR A 115 12.55 -14.83 17.59
N ARG A 116 12.69 -16.17 17.53
CA ARG A 116 11.93 -17.00 16.59
C ARG A 116 10.42 -16.88 16.83
N SER A 117 10.00 -16.92 18.09
CA SER A 117 8.59 -16.79 18.47
C SER A 117 8.04 -15.41 18.12
N ILE A 118 8.81 -14.34 18.34
CA ILE A 118 8.45 -12.98 17.94
C ILE A 118 8.23 -12.89 16.43
N ARG A 119 9.14 -13.42 15.61
CA ARG A 119 8.99 -13.41 14.15
C ARG A 119 7.76 -14.19 13.68
N ILE A 120 7.46 -15.32 14.32
CA ILE A 120 6.26 -16.12 14.06
C ILE A 120 5.00 -15.32 14.44
N ALA A 121 4.98 -14.71 15.61
CA ALA A 121 3.87 -13.87 16.06
C ALA A 121 3.62 -12.70 15.09
N ASN A 122 4.66 -11.99 14.66
CA ASN A 122 4.54 -10.91 13.66
C ASN A 122 3.88 -11.43 12.37
N ARG A 123 4.28 -12.61 11.89
CA ARG A 123 3.69 -13.25 10.71
C ARG A 123 2.20 -13.56 10.90
N HIS A 124 1.81 -14.05 12.08
CA HIS A 124 0.40 -14.34 12.39
C HIS A 124 -0.43 -13.06 12.49
N VAL A 125 0.08 -12.02 13.13
CA VAL A 125 -0.59 -10.71 13.20
C VAL A 125 -0.83 -10.16 11.79
N HIS A 126 0.16 -10.24 10.90
CA HIS A 126 -0.01 -9.85 9.50
C HIS A 126 -1.03 -10.72 8.75
N ALA A 127 -1.05 -12.03 8.99
CA ALA A 127 -2.02 -12.94 8.39
C ALA A 127 -3.46 -12.62 8.84
N VAL A 128 -3.67 -12.38 10.13
CA VAL A 128 -4.96 -11.99 10.70
C VAL A 128 -5.41 -10.63 10.14
N ALA A 129 -4.51 -9.66 10.06
CA ALA A 129 -4.80 -8.37 9.44
C ALA A 129 -5.27 -8.55 7.99
N ASN A 130 -4.54 -9.34 7.18
CA ASN A 130 -4.92 -9.63 5.80
C ASN A 130 -6.30 -10.32 5.70
N ALA A 131 -6.62 -11.24 6.62
CA ALA A 131 -7.91 -11.90 6.66
C ALA A 131 -9.05 -10.91 6.97
N ILE A 132 -8.88 -10.04 7.98
CA ILE A 132 -9.87 -8.99 8.32
C ILE A 132 -10.13 -8.07 7.12
N ILE A 133 -9.06 -7.67 6.43
CA ILE A 133 -9.15 -6.82 5.24
C ILE A 133 -9.91 -7.53 4.11
N ALA A 134 -9.63 -8.81 3.86
CA ALA A 134 -10.32 -9.59 2.84
C ALA A 134 -11.82 -9.71 3.15
N ILE A 135 -12.19 -9.93 4.42
CA ILE A 135 -13.58 -9.97 4.89
C ILE A 135 -14.27 -8.62 4.64
N ASN A 136 -13.63 -7.51 5.04
CA ASN A 136 -14.18 -6.16 4.85
C ASN A 136 -14.36 -5.82 3.36
N ARG A 137 -13.42 -6.23 2.51
CA ARG A 137 -13.52 -6.06 1.05
C ARG A 137 -14.70 -6.85 0.48
N LYS A 138 -14.86 -8.12 0.88
CA LYS A 138 -15.98 -8.96 0.43
C LYS A 138 -17.32 -8.33 0.81
N ARG A 139 -17.43 -7.79 2.03
CA ARG A 139 -18.65 -7.11 2.51
C ARG A 139 -18.98 -5.87 1.69
N ARG A 140 -17.99 -5.03 1.36
CA ARG A 140 -18.18 -3.84 0.54
C ARG A 140 -18.64 -4.18 -0.88
N ASN A 141 -17.96 -5.12 -1.55
CA ASN A 141 -18.32 -5.53 -2.91
C ASN A 141 -19.67 -6.28 -2.99
N GLY A 142 -20.14 -6.87 -1.89
CA GLY A 142 -21.47 -7.49 -1.82
C GLY A 142 -22.60 -6.48 -1.64
N ASN A 143 -22.32 -5.31 -1.05
CA ASN A 143 -23.29 -4.24 -0.87
C ASN A 143 -23.55 -3.50 -2.20
N ASP A 144 -22.49 -3.25 -2.98
CA ASP A 144 -22.59 -2.60 -4.30
C ASP A 144 -23.39 -3.42 -5.34
N ARG A 145 -23.65 -4.72 -5.10
CA ARG A 145 -24.44 -5.58 -6.01
C ARG A 145 -25.93 -5.65 -5.68
N ASN A 146 -26.34 -5.13 -4.54
CA ASN A 146 -27.75 -5.12 -4.12
C ASN A 146 -28.44 -3.78 -4.43
N ASP A 147 -27.70 -2.79 -4.94
CA ASP A 147 -28.20 -1.46 -5.31
C ASP A 147 -28.48 -1.30 -6.82
N ASP A 148 -28.35 -2.39 -7.60
CA ASP A 148 -28.79 -2.53 -9.02
C ASP A 148 -30.11 -3.33 -9.10
#